data_AF-A0A937D3K7-F1
#
_entry.id   AF-A0A937D3K7-F1
#
_cell.length_a   1.000
_cell.length_b   1.000
_cell.length_c   1.000
_cell.angle_alpha   90.00
_cell.angle_beta   90.00
_cell.angle_gamma   90.00
#
_symmetry.space_group_name_H-M   'P 1'
#
loop_
_entity.id
_entity.type
_entity.pdbx_description
1 polymer ?
#
loop_
_entity_poly.entity_id
_entity_poly.type
_entity_poly.pdbx_seq_one_letter_code
_entity_poly.pdbx_strand_id
1 'polypeptide(L)'
;MGLDDPFPIEKCSGRVRGAILTEFQGRCPTIREVASISDAQWLTVPNIGPTTLEELRSMAQSDPDGGSHPGATGMPDGELVSRLNRLQRELNIIVGEIRSRLSAPSRRRRIEE
;
A
#
# COMPACT_ATOMS: atom_id res chain seq x y z
N MET A 1 -6.79 -8.22 -2.08
CA MET A 1 -5.85 -7.07 -2.12
C MET A 1 -5.30 -7.01 -3.54
N GLY A 2 -5.11 -5.83 -4.15
CA GLY A 2 -4.59 -5.76 -5.52
C GLY A 2 -3.11 -6.16 -5.53
N LEU A 3 -2.65 -6.93 -6.53
CA LEU A 3 -1.24 -7.33 -6.64
C LEU A 3 -0.26 -6.14 -6.76
N ASP A 4 -0.75 -4.96 -7.13
CA ASP A 4 0.02 -3.71 -7.23
C ASP A 4 -0.03 -2.86 -5.94
N ASP A 5 -0.74 -3.33 -4.90
CA ASP A 5 -0.81 -2.64 -3.61
C ASP A 5 0.52 -2.81 -2.83
N PRO A 6 0.97 -1.81 -2.07
CA PRO A 6 2.17 -1.92 -1.24
C PRO A 6 2.06 -3.08 -0.23
N PHE A 7 3.11 -3.88 -0.12
CA PHE A 7 3.16 -5.02 0.79
C PHE A 7 3.02 -4.56 2.25
N PRO A 8 2.17 -5.20 3.06
CA PRO A 8 1.89 -4.78 4.44
C PRO A 8 3.04 -5.14 5.39
N ILE A 9 4.19 -4.47 5.23
CA ILE A 9 5.38 -4.63 6.07
C ILE A 9 5.14 -4.25 7.54
N GLU A 10 4.07 -3.50 7.84
CA GLU A 10 3.67 -3.13 9.20
C GLU A 10 3.14 -4.32 10.01
N LYS A 11 2.62 -5.35 9.33
CA LYS A 11 2.19 -6.60 9.95
C LYS A 11 3.35 -7.57 10.17
N CYS A 12 4.49 -7.32 9.53
CA CYS A 12 5.68 -8.15 9.67
C CYS A 12 6.45 -7.81 10.95
N SER A 13 7.10 -8.82 11.55
CA SER A 13 8.01 -8.58 12.68
C SER A 13 9.15 -7.62 12.26
N GLY A 14 9.61 -6.76 13.16
CA GLY A 14 10.57 -5.69 12.85
C GLY A 14 11.86 -6.15 12.16
N ARG A 15 12.29 -7.40 12.41
CA ARG A 15 13.43 -8.03 11.72
C ARG A 15 13.17 -8.29 10.24
N VAL A 16 11.96 -8.76 9.93
CA VAL A 16 11.48 -9.10 8.58
C VAL A 16 11.25 -7.82 7.79
N ARG A 17 10.65 -6.81 8.43
CA ARG A 17 10.53 -5.46 7.86
C ARG A 17 11.89 -4.91 7.47
N GLY A 18 12.89 -5.02 8.36
CA GLY A 18 14.26 -4.59 8.06
C GLY A 18 14.88 -5.34 6.89
N ALA A 19 14.70 -6.66 6.82
CA ALA A 19 15.20 -7.49 5.74
C ALA A 19 14.58 -7.14 4.38
N ILE A 20 13.25 -7.03 4.33
CA ILE A 20 12.51 -6.63 3.12
C ILE A 20 12.93 -5.23 2.68
N LEU A 21 12.94 -4.26 3.59
CA LEU A 21 13.38 -2.90 3.24
C LEU A 21 14.84 -2.89 2.77
N THR A 22 15.72 -3.72 3.32
CA THR A 22 17.12 -3.79 2.88
C THR A 22 17.23 -4.34 1.45
N GLU A 23 16.51 -5.41 1.13
CA GLU A 23 16.48 -5.99 -0.23
C GLU A 23 15.94 -5.00 -1.26
N PHE A 24 14.90 -4.24 -0.89
CA PHE A 24 14.27 -3.26 -1.77
C PHE A 24 14.85 -1.84 -1.62
N GLN A 25 16.11 -1.69 -1.17
CA GLN A 25 16.82 -0.41 -1.07
C GLN A 25 16.08 0.68 -0.27
N GLY A 26 15.35 0.29 0.75
CA GLY A 26 14.55 1.15 1.62
C GLY A 26 13.16 1.48 1.08
N ARG A 27 12.75 0.93 -0.08
CA ARG A 27 11.39 1.04 -0.59
C ARG A 27 10.49 -0.05 -0.04
N CYS A 28 9.21 0.30 0.12
CA CYS A 28 8.15 -0.67 0.36
C CYS A 28 7.84 -1.39 -0.97
N PRO A 29 8.06 -2.71 -1.08
CA PRO A 29 7.75 -3.46 -2.30
C PRO A 29 6.25 -3.63 -2.49
N THR A 30 5.84 -3.97 -3.70
CA THR A 30 4.45 -4.39 -4.00
C THR A 30 4.22 -5.86 -3.68
N ILE A 31 2.96 -6.26 -3.49
CA ILE A 31 2.58 -7.67 -3.27
C ILE A 31 3.04 -8.54 -4.45
N ARG A 32 2.97 -8.06 -5.69
CA ARG A 32 3.45 -8.76 -6.89
C ARG A 32 4.96 -8.99 -6.85
N GLU A 33 5.74 -7.99 -6.47
CA GLU A 33 7.20 -8.13 -6.38
C GLU A 33 7.58 -9.16 -5.32
N VAL A 34 6.93 -9.10 -4.16
CA VAL A 34 7.14 -10.08 -3.08
C VAL A 34 6.74 -11.50 -3.51
N ALA A 35 5.61 -11.64 -4.20
CA ALA A 35 5.12 -12.93 -4.69
C ALA A 35 5.95 -13.49 -5.86
N SER A 36 6.59 -12.63 -6.64
CA SER A 36 7.43 -13.00 -7.79
C SER A 36 8.81 -13.54 -7.37
N ILE A 37 9.26 -13.24 -6.16
CA ILE A 37 10.50 -13.79 -5.61
C ILE A 37 10.26 -15.24 -5.18
N SER A 38 11.15 -16.14 -5.62
CA SER A 38 11.08 -17.56 -5.27
C SER A 38 11.46 -17.79 -3.81
N ASP A 39 10.92 -18.83 -3.20
CA ASP A 39 11.15 -19.12 -1.77
C ASP A 39 12.63 -19.36 -1.47
N ALA A 40 13.35 -19.98 -2.41
CA ALA A 40 14.80 -20.14 -2.35
C ALA A 40 15.55 -18.81 -2.26
N GLN A 41 15.08 -17.76 -2.95
CA GLN A 41 15.67 -16.43 -2.86
C GLN A 41 15.31 -15.75 -1.55
N TRP A 42 14.08 -15.87 -1.08
CA TRP A 42 13.69 -15.36 0.24
C TRP A 42 14.53 -15.98 1.37
N LEU A 43 14.85 -17.26 1.28
CA LEU A 43 15.71 -17.96 2.25
C LEU A 43 17.19 -17.53 2.21
N THR A 44 17.64 -16.85 1.14
CA THR A 44 18.97 -16.23 1.10
C THR A 44 19.03 -14.88 1.81
N VAL A 45 17.88 -14.26 2.07
CA VAL A 45 17.81 -12.96 2.72
C VAL A 45 18.10 -13.10 4.21
N PRO A 46 19.06 -12.34 4.76
CA PRO A 46 19.36 -12.38 6.18
C PRO A 46 18.13 -11.99 7.01
N ASN A 47 17.82 -12.77 8.04
CA ASN A 47 16.64 -12.65 8.91
C ASN A 47 15.31 -13.17 8.33
N ILE A 48 15.33 -13.84 7.18
CA ILE A 48 14.15 -14.50 6.61
C ILE A 48 14.35 -16.01 6.66
N GLY A 49 13.61 -16.66 7.56
CA GLY A 49 13.57 -18.10 7.71
C GLY A 49 12.32 -18.72 7.09
N PRO A 50 12.25 -20.06 7.00
CA PRO A 50 11.12 -20.77 6.39
C PRO A 50 9.77 -20.45 7.07
N THR A 51 9.74 -20.34 8.40
CA THR A 51 8.52 -19.95 9.14
C THR A 51 8.07 -18.53 8.82
N THR A 52 9.02 -17.61 8.67
CA THR A 52 8.74 -16.21 8.33
C THR A 52 8.30 -16.06 6.88
N LEU A 53 8.86 -16.88 6.01
CA LEU A 53 8.51 -16.98 4.61
C LEU A 53 7.09 -17.50 4.43
N GLU A 54 6.70 -18.51 5.22
CA GLU A 54 5.34 -19.07 5.21
C GLU A 54 4.29 -18.03 5.63
N GLU A 55 4.60 -17.22 6.64
CA GLU A 55 3.78 -16.06 7.06
C GLU A 55 3.72 -14.99 5.95
N LEU A 56 4.86 -14.70 5.32
CA LEU A 56 4.97 -13.73 4.23
C LEU A 56 4.20 -14.18 2.98
N ARG A 57 4.24 -15.48 2.66
CA ARG A 57 3.42 -16.12 1.65
C ARG A 57 1.95 -16.06 2.01
N SER A 58 1.57 -16.39 3.24
CA SER A 58 0.17 -16.29 3.70
C SER A 58 -0.38 -14.87 3.58
N MET A 59 0.44 -13.86 3.87
CA MET A 59 0.10 -12.45 3.68
C MET A 59 0.07 -12.03 2.20
N ALA A 60 0.97 -12.55 1.36
CA ALA A 60 1.01 -12.27 -0.08
C ALA A 60 -0.06 -13.03 -0.88
N GLN A 61 -0.52 -14.19 -0.37
CA GLN A 61 -1.46 -15.12 -1.00
C GLN A 61 -2.89 -15.00 -0.47
N SER A 62 -3.16 -14.08 0.45
CA SER A 62 -4.52 -13.61 0.72
C SER A 62 -5.00 -12.70 -0.44
N ASP A 63 -5.05 -13.10 -1.72
CA ASP A 63 -5.94 -14.07 -2.43
C ASP A 63 -5.49 -14.01 -3.93
N PRO A 64 -5.42 -15.11 -4.73
CA PRO A 64 -6.61 -15.77 -5.26
C PRO A 64 -6.44 -17.27 -5.57
N ASP A 65 -6.33 -18.13 -4.57
CA ASP A 65 -6.64 -19.55 -4.77
C ASP A 65 -7.04 -20.22 -3.45
N GLY A 66 -8.34 -20.48 -3.30
CA GLY A 66 -8.82 -21.53 -2.40
C GLY A 66 -8.96 -21.18 -0.91
N GLY A 67 -9.87 -20.27 -0.56
CA GLY A 67 -10.31 -20.15 0.83
C GLY A 67 -11.60 -19.37 0.95
N SER A 68 -12.73 -20.08 1.02
CA SER A 68 -14.09 -19.56 1.22
C SER A 68 -14.18 -18.47 2.29
N HIS A 69 -14.18 -17.20 1.88
CA HIS A 69 -14.68 -16.07 2.67
C HIS A 69 -16.09 -15.71 2.17
N PRO A 70 -17.18 -16.02 2.89
CA PRO A 70 -18.54 -15.60 2.53
C PRO A 70 -18.77 -14.12 2.89
N GLY A 71 -17.91 -13.23 2.36
CA GLY A 71 -17.99 -11.79 2.58
C GLY A 71 -17.48 -10.94 1.42
N ALA A 72 -16.76 -11.53 0.46
CA ALA A 72 -16.36 -10.86 -0.77
C ALA A 72 -17.36 -11.18 -1.88
N THR A 73 -18.59 -10.69 -1.74
CA THR A 73 -19.43 -10.44 -2.92
C THR A 73 -18.65 -9.47 -3.78
N GLY A 74 -18.00 -9.97 -4.83
CA GLY A 74 -17.17 -9.20 -5.73
C GLY A 74 -17.91 -7.95 -6.16
N MET A 75 -17.41 -6.79 -5.73
CA MET A 75 -17.89 -5.51 -6.22
C MET A 75 -17.70 -5.53 -7.74
N PRO A 76 -18.77 -5.39 -8.53
CA PRO A 76 -18.65 -5.50 -9.98
C PRO A 76 -17.71 -4.43 -10.49
N ASP A 77 -16.98 -4.69 -11.57
CA ASP A 77 -15.95 -3.78 -12.09
C ASP A 77 -16.45 -2.35 -12.30
N GLY A 78 -17.73 -2.18 -12.66
CA GLY A 78 -18.37 -0.86 -12.77
C GLY A 78 -18.46 -0.09 -11.45
N GLU A 79 -18.61 -0.78 -10.33
CA GLU A 79 -18.64 -0.20 -8.99
C GLU A 79 -17.23 0.14 -8.48
N LEU A 80 -16.23 -0.66 -8.84
CA LEU A 80 -14.82 -0.35 -8.60
C LEU A 80 -14.39 0.93 -9.34
N VAL A 81 -14.75 1.05 -10.62
CA VAL A 81 -14.48 2.25 -11.42
C VAL A 81 -15.20 3.47 -10.85
N SER A 82 -16.46 3.31 -10.43
CA SER A 82 -17.24 4.39 -9.82
C SER A 82 -16.61 4.86 -8.50
N ARG A 83 -16.12 3.93 -7.68
CA ARG A 83 -15.43 4.22 -6.42
C ARG A 83 -14.10 4.92 -6.66
N LEU A 84 -13.31 4.47 -7.64
CA LEU A 84 -12.07 5.13 -8.03
C LEU A 84 -12.31 6.55 -8.54
N ASN A 85 -13.30 6.77 -9.39
CA ASN A 85 -13.63 8.11 -9.89
C ASN A 85 -14.03 9.06 -8.76
N ARG A 86 -14.81 8.55 -7.80
CA ARG A 86 -15.20 9.32 -6.61
C ARG A 86 -13.98 9.70 -5.77
N LEU A 87 -13.12 8.74 -5.43
CA LEU A 87 -11.91 9.00 -4.64
C LEU A 87 -10.97 10.00 -5.34
N GLN A 88 -10.80 9.87 -6.66
CA GLN A 88 -9.99 10.80 -7.44
C GLN A 88 -10.56 12.23 -7.39
N ARG A 89 -11.88 12.39 -7.41
CA ARG A 89 -12.53 13.69 -7.28
C ARG A 89 -12.32 14.29 -5.89
N GLU A 90 -12.47 13.49 -4.84
CA GLU A 90 -12.26 13.92 -3.45
C GLU A 90 -10.81 14.40 -3.24
N LEU A 91 -9.82 13.67 -3.74
CA LEU A 91 -8.42 14.10 -3.70
C LEU A 91 -8.17 15.40 -4.47
N ASN A 92 -8.79 15.56 -5.65
CA ASN A 92 -8.62 16.77 -6.45
C ASN A 92 -9.20 18.01 -5.73
N ILE A 93 -10.34 17.86 -5.05
CA ILE A 93 -10.93 18.90 -4.21
C ILE A 93 -9.96 19.29 -3.09
N ILE A 94 -9.44 18.30 -2.35
CA ILE A 94 -8.50 18.54 -1.24
C ILE A 94 -7.25 19.27 -1.73
N VAL A 95 -6.66 18.82 -2.85
CA VAL A 95 -5.50 19.48 -3.46
C VAL A 95 -5.82 20.92 -3.88
N GLY A 96 -7.01 21.15 -4.46
CA GLY A 96 -7.49 22.48 -4.82
C GLY A 96 -7.66 23.41 -3.61
N GLU A 97 -8.20 22.91 -2.51
CA GLU A 97 -8.34 23.67 -1.27
C GLU A 97 -6.98 24.00 -0.64
N ILE A 98 -6.06 23.04 -0.59
CA ILE A 98 -4.69 23.26 -0.10
C ILE A 98 -4.01 24.33 -0.95
N ARG A 99 -4.07 24.23 -2.28
CA ARG A 99 -3.51 25.24 -3.18
C ARG A 99 -4.17 26.61 -2.98
N SER A 100 -5.48 26.66 -2.79
CA SER A 100 -6.20 27.92 -2.55
C SER A 100 -5.80 28.58 -1.23
N ARG A 101 -5.56 27.78 -0.17
CA ARG A 101 -5.05 28.28 1.11
C ARG A 101 -3.59 28.75 1.03
N LEU A 102 -2.76 28.07 0.23
CA LEU A 102 -1.35 28.43 0.02
C LEU A 102 -1.17 29.62 -0.92
N SER A 103 -2.04 29.78 -1.92
CA SER A 103 -2.02 30.90 -2.87
C SER A 103 -2.85 32.10 -2.42
N ALA A 104 -3.66 32.00 -1.36
CA ALA A 104 -4.31 33.17 -0.79
C ALA A 104 -3.24 34.11 -0.23
N PRO A 105 -3.06 35.33 -0.80
CA PRO A 105 -2.16 36.29 -0.20
C PRO A 105 -2.69 36.59 1.21
N SER A 106 -1.80 36.55 2.19
CA SER A 106 -2.07 37.07 3.52
C SER A 106 -2.64 38.48 3.36
N ARG A 107 -3.94 38.63 3.56
CA ARG A 107 -4.61 39.92 3.66
C ARG A 107 -4.18 40.53 5.00
N ARG A 108 -2.90 40.89 5.12
CA ARG A 108 -2.41 41.83 6.12
C ARG A 108 -3.02 43.17 5.74
N ARG A 109 -4.22 43.39 6.26
CA ARG A 109 -4.81 44.71 6.41
C ARG A 109 -3.76 45.57 7.12
N ARG A 110 -3.21 46.49 6.34
CA ARG A 110 -2.82 47.82 6.77
C ARG A 110 -3.90 48.36 7.72
N ILE A 111 -3.51 48.63 8.96
CA ILE A 111 -4.13 49.57 9.91
C ILE A 111 -2.88 50.16 10.57
N GLU A 112 -2.23 51.18 9.99
CA GLU A 112 -2.52 52.60 10.22
C GLU A 112 -2.84 52.89 11.69
N GLU A 113 -1.80 53.18 12.49
CA GLU A 113 -1.65 54.42 13.28
C GLU A 113 -0.19 54.60 13.73
#